data_AF-A0A532EHF3-F1
#
_entry.id   AF-A0A532EHF3-F1
#
_cell.length_a   1.000
_cell.length_b   1.000
_cell.length_c   1.000
_cell.angle_alpha   90.00
_cell.angle_beta   90.00
_cell.angle_gamma   90.00
#
_symmetry.space_group_name_H-M   'P 1'
#
loop_
_entity.id
_entity.type
_entity.pdbx_description
1 polymer ?
#
loop_
_entity_poly.entity_id
_entity_poly.type
_entity_poly.pdbx_seq_one_letter_code
_entity_poly.pdbx_strand_id
1 'polypeptide(L)'
;MTQTYEDFSKYGKEFADTGLKSFASLSKGAQAIAAEAGEYTKKSFEAGSAAVEKLFSAKSLDKAIEIQSDYAKQSYESFVTEATKLGDLYAELAKEAYKPFESIVAKAK
;
A
#
# COMPACT_ATOMS: atom_id res chain seq x y z
N MET A 1 32.97 20.15 -29.47
CA MET A 1 33.43 19.34 -28.32
C MET A 1 32.97 19.89 -26.98
N THR A 2 32.71 21.19 -26.81
CA THR A 2 32.13 21.77 -25.58
C THR A 2 30.64 21.45 -25.40
N GLN A 3 29.83 21.57 -26.47
CA GLN A 3 28.39 21.22 -26.44
C GLN A 3 28.14 19.77 -25.97
N THR A 4 28.91 18.83 -26.48
CA THR A 4 28.77 17.40 -26.16
C THR A 4 29.06 17.10 -24.67
N TYR A 5 29.94 17.88 -24.04
CA TYR A 5 30.29 17.72 -22.63
C TYR A 5 29.25 18.36 -21.71
N GLU A 6 28.70 19.52 -22.09
CA GLU A 6 27.58 20.16 -21.40
C GLU A 6 26.31 19.29 -21.48
N ASP A 7 26.02 18.71 -22.65
CA ASP A 7 24.90 17.79 -22.85
C ASP A 7 25.05 16.51 -22.03
N PHE A 8 26.26 15.93 -22.01
CA PHE A 8 26.54 14.75 -21.18
C PHE A 8 26.42 15.05 -19.67
N SER A 9 26.90 16.20 -19.23
CA SER A 9 26.77 16.66 -17.84
C SER A 9 25.30 16.89 -17.46
N LYS A 10 24.52 17.49 -18.35
CA LYS A 10 23.08 17.75 -18.15
C LYS A 10 22.28 16.45 -18.12
N TYR A 11 22.58 15.51 -19.01
CA TYR A 11 21.99 14.18 -19.02
C TYR A 11 22.30 13.41 -17.73
N GLY A 12 23.55 13.46 -17.25
CA GLY A 12 23.95 12.85 -15.98
C GLY A 12 23.19 13.41 -14.78
N LYS A 13 22.97 14.73 -14.73
CA LYS A 13 22.13 15.37 -13.70
C LYS A 13 20.67 14.96 -13.80
N GLU A 14 20.07 15.01 -15.00
CA GLU A 14 18.67 14.60 -15.18
C GLU A 14 18.45 13.12 -14.82
N PHE A 15 19.40 12.25 -15.16
CA PHE A 15 19.37 10.84 -14.77
C PHE A 15 19.46 10.66 -13.25
N ALA A 16 20.39 11.35 -12.59
CA ALA A 16 20.53 11.31 -11.14
C ALA A 16 19.27 11.82 -10.41
N ASP A 17 18.72 12.96 -10.85
CA ASP A 17 17.51 13.53 -10.27
C ASP A 17 16.28 12.62 -10.48
N THR A 18 16.16 12.01 -11.66
CA THR A 18 15.07 11.07 -11.97
C THR A 18 15.21 9.78 -11.17
N GLY A 19 16.43 9.26 -11.03
CA GLY A 19 16.73 8.08 -10.23
C GLY A 19 16.43 8.31 -8.74
N LEU A 20 16.86 9.44 -8.18
CA LEU A 20 16.56 9.81 -6.79
C LEU A 20 15.06 9.96 -6.54
N LYS A 21 14.32 10.60 -7.46
CA LYS A 21 12.85 10.71 -7.37
C LYS A 21 12.16 9.35 -7.40
N SER A 22 12.60 8.47 -8.30
CA SER A 22 12.04 7.12 -8.43
C SER A 22 12.30 6.28 -7.17
N PHE A 23 13.52 6.35 -6.63
CA PHE A 23 13.86 5.69 -5.37
C PHE A 23 13.06 6.22 -4.19
N ALA A 24 12.89 7.54 -4.08
CA ALA A 24 12.11 8.17 -3.02
C ALA A 24 10.63 7.78 -3.10
N SER A 25 10.04 7.75 -4.31
CA SER A 25 8.67 7.29 -4.58
C SER A 25 8.49 5.83 -4.15
N LEU A 26 9.37 4.93 -4.61
CA LEU A 26 9.33 3.52 -4.25
C LEU A 26 9.45 3.31 -2.73
N SER A 27 10.40 4.00 -2.10
CA SER A 27 10.60 3.93 -0.65
C SER A 27 9.36 4.37 0.13
N LYS A 28 8.71 5.46 -0.31
CA LYS A 28 7.46 5.94 0.31
C LYS A 28 6.32 4.95 0.12
N GLY A 29 6.14 4.41 -1.08
CA GLY A 29 5.12 3.40 -1.34
C GLY A 29 5.31 2.15 -0.47
N ALA A 30 6.55 1.66 -0.35
CA ALA A 30 6.88 0.55 0.53
C ALA A 30 6.60 0.85 2.01
N GLN A 31 6.93 2.06 2.48
CA GLN A 31 6.61 2.49 3.84
C GLN A 31 5.11 2.55 4.10
N ALA A 32 4.32 3.07 3.14
CA ALA A 32 2.87 3.14 3.25
C ALA A 32 2.23 1.74 3.32
N ILE A 33 2.65 0.82 2.45
CA ILE A 33 2.20 -0.57 2.45
C ILE A 33 2.53 -1.26 3.78
N ALA A 34 3.77 -1.09 4.27
CA ALA A 34 4.19 -1.68 5.54
C ALA A 34 3.39 -1.12 6.73
N ALA A 35 3.09 0.19 6.71
CA ALA A 35 2.29 0.82 7.76
C ALA A 35 0.85 0.30 7.76
N GLU A 36 0.19 0.25 6.61
CA GLU A 36 -1.20 -0.21 6.53
C GLU A 36 -1.30 -1.70 6.90
N ALA A 37 -0.40 -2.55 6.38
CA ALA A 37 -0.36 -3.97 6.74
C ALA A 37 -0.13 -4.18 8.25
N GLY A 38 0.72 -3.37 8.87
CA GLY A 38 0.95 -3.38 10.32
C GLY A 38 -0.30 -2.97 11.10
N GLU A 39 -1.00 -1.94 10.66
CA GLU A 39 -2.23 -1.47 11.29
C GLU A 39 -3.37 -2.49 11.14
N TYR A 40 -3.53 -3.11 9.96
CA TYR A 40 -4.48 -4.19 9.74
C TYR A 40 -4.19 -5.41 10.63
N THR A 41 -2.92 -5.78 10.78
CA THR A 41 -2.51 -6.89 11.66
C THR A 41 -2.90 -6.59 13.11
N LYS A 42 -2.63 -5.37 13.58
CA LYS A 42 -3.01 -4.94 14.94
C LYS A 42 -4.53 -5.01 15.14
N LYS A 43 -5.31 -4.45 14.21
CA LYS A 43 -6.78 -4.47 14.27
C LYS A 43 -7.35 -5.89 14.25
N SER A 44 -6.78 -6.76 13.40
CA SER A 44 -7.19 -8.17 13.30
C SER A 44 -6.95 -8.91 14.62
N PHE A 45 -5.82 -8.64 15.27
CA PHE A 45 -5.51 -9.21 16.58
C PHE A 45 -6.50 -8.71 17.65
N GLU A 46 -6.73 -7.40 17.73
CA GLU A 46 -7.68 -6.81 18.68
C GLU A 46 -9.10 -7.36 18.51
N ALA A 47 -9.58 -7.46 17.27
CA ALA A 47 -10.89 -8.03 16.96
C ALA A 47 -10.98 -9.51 17.35
N GLY A 48 -9.94 -10.31 17.06
CA GLY A 48 -9.87 -11.72 17.43
C GLY A 48 -9.88 -11.92 18.94
N SER A 49 -9.07 -11.15 19.68
CA SER A 49 -9.05 -11.18 21.15
C SER A 49 -10.41 -10.82 21.74
N ALA A 50 -11.07 -9.78 21.22
CA ALA A 50 -12.40 -9.39 21.66
C ALA A 50 -13.46 -10.47 21.38
N ALA A 51 -13.38 -11.14 20.22
CA ALA A 51 -14.28 -12.25 19.90
C ALA A 51 -14.08 -13.44 20.86
N VAL A 52 -12.83 -13.79 21.16
CA VAL A 52 -12.49 -14.84 22.12
C VAL A 52 -13.01 -14.51 23.53
N GLU A 53 -12.81 -13.29 24.01
CA GLU A 53 -13.32 -12.85 25.32
C GLU A 53 -14.85 -12.96 25.40
N LYS A 54 -15.55 -12.53 24.34
CA LYS A 54 -17.01 -12.67 24.26
C LYS A 54 -17.44 -14.14 24.24
N LEU A 55 -16.72 -14.99 23.49
CA LEU A 55 -17.01 -16.43 23.43
C LEU A 55 -16.84 -17.11 24.79
N PHE A 56 -15.80 -16.77 25.56
CA PHE A 56 -15.61 -17.27 26.92
C PHE A 56 -16.76 -16.88 27.87
N SER A 57 -17.41 -15.75 27.60
CA SER A 57 -18.55 -15.26 28.40
C SER A 57 -19.91 -15.75 27.88
N ALA A 58 -19.94 -16.54 26.80
CA ALA A 58 -21.17 -17.01 26.18
C ALA A 58 -21.86 -18.06 27.06
N LYS A 59 -23.15 -17.84 27.37
CA LYS A 59 -23.96 -18.72 28.24
C LYS A 59 -24.75 -19.79 27.48
N SER A 60 -24.72 -19.76 26.15
CA SER A 60 -25.41 -20.71 25.28
C SER A 60 -24.71 -20.82 23.92
N LEU A 61 -25.00 -21.91 23.21
CA LEU A 61 -24.50 -22.12 21.84
C LEU A 61 -25.04 -21.06 20.87
N ASP A 62 -26.31 -20.66 21.00
CA ASP A 62 -26.88 -19.60 20.14
C ASP A 62 -26.09 -18.30 20.25
N LYS A 63 -25.69 -17.92 21.48
CA LYS A 63 -24.87 -16.71 21.69
C LYS A 63 -23.45 -16.87 21.16
N ALA A 64 -22.87 -18.06 21.26
CA ALA A 64 -21.56 -18.32 20.64
C ALA A 64 -21.62 -18.20 19.11
N ILE A 65 -22.69 -18.70 18.48
CA ILE A 65 -22.90 -18.60 17.01
C ILE A 65 -23.08 -17.14 16.59
N GLU A 66 -23.85 -16.36 17.34
CA GLU A 66 -24.03 -14.91 17.11
C GLU A 66 -22.67 -14.18 17.14
N ILE A 67 -21.87 -14.40 18.20
CA ILE A 67 -20.53 -13.79 18.34
C ILE A 67 -19.60 -14.18 17.18
N GLN A 68 -19.57 -15.47 16.82
CA GLN A 68 -18.73 -15.95 15.73
C GLN A 68 -19.17 -15.39 14.36
N SER A 69 -20.48 -15.25 14.14
CA SER A 69 -21.05 -14.68 12.91
C SER A 69 -20.72 -13.21 12.78
N ASP A 70 -20.85 -12.45 13.87
CA ASP A 70 -20.49 -11.03 13.92
C ASP A 70 -18.99 -10.83 13.67
N TYR A 71 -18.15 -11.65 14.32
CA TYR A 71 -16.71 -11.63 14.08
C TYR A 71 -16.39 -11.92 12.60
N ALA A 72 -16.98 -12.96 12.02
CA ALA A 72 -16.76 -13.31 10.62
C ALA A 72 -17.16 -12.18 9.66
N LYS A 73 -18.31 -11.53 9.91
CA LYS A 73 -18.76 -10.38 9.13
C LYS A 73 -17.78 -9.21 9.25
N GLN A 74 -17.39 -8.86 10.47
CA GLN A 74 -16.44 -7.78 10.73
C GLN A 74 -15.08 -8.05 10.09
N SER A 75 -14.56 -9.28 10.20
CA SER A 75 -13.30 -9.68 9.57
C SER A 75 -13.38 -9.55 8.05
N TYR A 76 -14.50 -9.94 7.44
CA TYR A 76 -14.69 -9.81 6.00
C TYR A 76 -14.72 -8.35 5.54
N GLU A 77 -15.51 -7.50 6.21
CA GLU A 77 -15.58 -6.07 5.89
C GLU A 77 -14.22 -5.37 6.06
N SER A 78 -13.50 -5.71 7.13
CA SER A 78 -12.15 -5.19 7.40
C SER A 78 -11.16 -5.64 6.34
N PHE A 79 -11.19 -6.92 5.94
CA PHE A 79 -10.32 -7.46 4.90
C PHE A 79 -10.56 -6.78 3.54
N VAL A 80 -11.81 -6.63 3.13
CA VAL A 80 -12.13 -5.98 1.85
C VAL A 80 -11.66 -4.51 1.84
N THR A 81 -11.83 -3.82 2.97
CA THR A 81 -11.34 -2.45 3.14
C THR A 81 -9.82 -2.39 2.97
N GLU A 82 -9.09 -3.27 3.66
CA GLU A 82 -7.64 -3.34 3.59
C GLU A 82 -7.14 -3.70 2.18
N ALA A 83 -7.74 -4.72 1.56
CA ALA A 83 -7.39 -5.16 0.22
C ALA A 83 -7.59 -4.04 -0.82
N THR A 84 -8.66 -3.24 -0.66
CA THR A 84 -8.91 -2.07 -1.51
C THR A 84 -7.81 -1.02 -1.33
N LYS A 85 -7.47 -0.67 -0.09
CA LYS A 85 -6.41 0.30 0.21
C LYS A 85 -5.04 -0.13 -0.31
N LEU A 86 -4.67 -1.40 -0.08
CA LEU A 86 -3.41 -1.94 -0.62
C LEU A 86 -3.42 -1.90 -2.15
N GLY A 87 -4.54 -2.26 -2.77
CA GLY A 87 -4.71 -2.15 -4.22
C GLY A 87 -4.49 -0.74 -4.74
N ASP A 88 -5.04 0.28 -4.06
CA ASP A 88 -4.83 1.68 -4.40
C ASP A 88 -3.36 2.10 -4.25
N LEU A 89 -2.70 1.73 -3.15
CA LEU A 89 -1.27 2.00 -2.92
C LEU A 89 -0.39 1.39 -4.01
N TYR A 90 -0.68 0.14 -4.43
CA TYR A 90 0.03 -0.49 -5.53
C TYR A 90 -0.24 0.20 -6.88
N ALA A 91 -1.48 0.62 -7.13
CA ALA A 91 -1.84 1.35 -8.35
C ALA A 91 -1.15 2.71 -8.41
N GLU A 92 -1.05 3.43 -7.29
CA GLU A 92 -0.30 4.68 -7.18
C GLU A 92 1.19 4.47 -7.45
N LEU A 93 1.80 3.47 -6.82
CA LEU A 93 3.20 3.13 -7.06
C LEU A 93 3.47 2.81 -8.53
N ALA A 94 2.59 2.03 -9.17
CA ALA A 94 2.67 1.74 -10.59
C ALA A 94 2.59 3.04 -11.43
N LYS A 95 1.61 3.91 -11.17
CA LYS A 95 1.49 5.21 -11.87
C LYS A 95 2.77 6.05 -11.74
N GLU A 96 3.36 6.12 -10.54
CA GLU A 96 4.61 6.87 -10.33
C GLU A 96 5.79 6.26 -11.10
N ALA A 97 5.87 4.93 -11.18
CA ALA A 97 6.87 4.23 -11.98
C ALA A 97 6.69 4.45 -13.50
N TYR A 98 5.46 4.68 -13.99
CA TYR A 98 5.17 4.91 -15.40
C TYR A 98 5.35 6.37 -15.87
N LYS A 99 5.32 7.36 -14.96
CA LYS A 99 5.49 8.81 -15.28
C LYS A 99 6.69 9.14 -16.19
N PRO A 100 7.90 8.56 -16.01
CA PRO A 100 9.04 8.84 -16.88
C PRO A 100 8.77 8.47 -18.35
N PHE A 101 7.95 7.45 -18.62
CA PHE A 101 7.64 6.99 -19.97
C PHE A 101 6.61 7.88 -20.68
N GLU A 102 5.65 8.45 -19.94
CA GLU A 102 4.69 9.43 -20.50
C GLU A 102 5.40 10.66 -21.08
N SER A 103 6.45 11.12 -20.40
CA SER A 103 7.26 12.26 -20.85
C SER A 103 8.07 11.95 -22.12
N ILE A 104 8.45 10.69 -22.33
CA ILE A 104 9.16 10.25 -23.54
C ILE A 104 8.19 10.19 -24.73
N VAL A 105 6.97 9.69 -24.53
CA VAL A 105 5.93 9.66 -25.58
C VAL A 105 5.49 11.07 -25.97
N ALA A 106 5.36 11.98 -25.00
CA ALA A 106 5.03 13.38 -25.25
C ALA A 106 6.14 14.15 -26.01
N LYS A 107 7.41 13.76 -25.86
CA LYS A 107 8.55 14.33 -26.61
C LYS A 107 8.72 13.71 -28.01
N ALA A 108 8.06 12.60 -28.30
CA ALA A 108 8.10 11.92 -29.61
C ALA A 108 7.00 12.37 -30.58
N LYS A 109 6.09 13.25 -30.12
CA LYS A 109 5.11 13.98 -30.94
C LYS A 109 5.59 15.41 -31.16
#